data_AF-A0A4V4M305-F1
#
_entry.id   AF-A0A4V4M305-F1
#
_cell.length_a   1.000
_cell.length_b   1.000
_cell.length_c   1.000
_cell.angle_alpha   90.00
_cell.angle_beta   90.00
_cell.angle_gamma   90.00
#
_symmetry.space_group_name_H-M   'P 1'
#
loop_
_entity.id
_entity.type
_entity.pdbx_description
1 polymer ?
#
loop_
_entity_poly.entity_id
_entity_poly.type
_entity_poly.pdbx_seq_one_letter_code
_entity_poly.pdbx_strand_id
1 'polypeptide(L)'
;ITSKFNSIITRPESYFGLPDALLGQRIQHCYHAMALNENRANQRELRLELLRGSEDMGQKCKQVWFTGSSGDIGGSYSMKELSDISRMWIASQINPLISLNKEVLMEQLAMPVFRYAIQPPHNPYTSKLTTLMPVKRKPKLIEGGTERIHSSVLLGSPDLAEPVIAAIEKNSNLIEELSELEDEFMREWTVTDSRDTDDLEITYALDIKHYNEEENESWVRKVLYTLQLVVAYVIISLLRRAGMLFGFNIQRL
;
A
#
# COMPACT_ATOMS: atom_id res chain seq x y z
N ILE A 1 39.29 -21.69 -16.70
CA ILE A 1 40.16 -21.02 -15.69
C ILE A 1 39.76 -19.54 -15.71
N THR A 2 38.60 -19.28 -15.12
CA THR A 2 38.39 -18.45 -13.91
C THR A 2 38.48 -16.95 -14.21
N SER A 3 37.31 -16.35 -14.45
CA SER A 3 36.55 -15.60 -13.44
C SER A 3 37.06 -14.17 -13.29
N LYS A 4 36.60 -13.32 -14.22
CA LYS A 4 36.49 -11.87 -14.04
C LYS A 4 35.03 -11.48 -14.33
N PHE A 5 34.11 -12.12 -13.62
CA PHE A 5 32.80 -11.50 -13.41
C PHE A 5 32.97 -10.54 -12.24
N ASN A 6 33.27 -9.28 -12.58
CA ASN A 6 32.97 -8.17 -11.69
C ASN A 6 31.46 -8.22 -11.44
N SER A 7 31.05 -8.85 -10.34
CA SER A 7 29.78 -8.56 -9.73
C SER A 7 29.83 -7.08 -9.35
N ILE A 8 29.20 -6.26 -10.18
CA ILE A 8 28.64 -5.00 -9.74
C ILE A 8 27.65 -5.41 -8.64
N ILE A 9 28.14 -5.49 -7.41
CA ILE A 9 27.30 -5.51 -6.21
C ILE A 9 26.67 -4.12 -6.21
N THR A 10 25.54 -4.00 -6.90
CA THR A 10 24.59 -2.92 -6.72
C THR A 10 24.31 -2.84 -5.23
N ARG A 11 24.84 -1.81 -4.56
CA ARG A 11 24.48 -1.50 -3.17
C ARG A 11 22.95 -1.54 -3.08
N PRO A 12 22.35 -2.27 -2.13
CA PRO A 12 20.92 -2.15 -1.90
C PRO A 12 20.65 -0.69 -1.61
N GLU A 13 19.74 -0.07 -2.38
CA GLU A 13 19.29 1.29 -2.10
C GLU A 13 18.79 1.30 -0.65
N SER A 14 19.46 2.07 0.21
CA SER A 14 19.05 2.27 1.59
C SER A 14 17.72 3.00 1.60
N TYR A 15 16.66 2.34 2.07
CA TYR A 15 15.38 2.98 2.33
C TYR A 15 15.37 3.42 3.81
N PHE A 16 15.17 4.72 4.06
CA PHE A 16 15.02 5.29 5.41
C PHE A 16 16.19 5.04 6.39
N GLY A 17 17.40 4.73 5.91
CA GLY A 17 18.53 4.39 6.76
C GLY A 17 18.53 2.95 7.28
N LEU A 18 17.56 2.14 6.85
CA LEU A 18 17.62 0.68 6.98
C LEU A 18 18.38 0.13 5.76
N PRO A 19 19.46 -0.66 5.97
CA PRO A 19 20.26 -1.21 4.88
C PRO A 19 19.50 -2.28 4.07
N ASP A 20 18.44 -2.83 4.67
CA ASP A 20 17.55 -3.84 4.13
C ASP A 20 16.13 -3.67 4.71
N ALA A 21 15.14 -4.33 4.11
CA ALA A 21 13.78 -4.43 4.66
C ALA A 21 13.67 -5.54 5.72
N LEU A 22 14.80 -6.10 6.17
CA LEU A 22 14.84 -7.23 7.08
C LEU A 22 14.68 -6.74 8.51
N LEU A 23 13.69 -7.30 9.21
CA LEU A 23 13.46 -6.99 10.60
C LEU A 23 14.55 -7.66 11.46
N GLY A 24 15.28 -6.87 12.24
CA GLY A 24 16.35 -7.40 13.09
C GLY A 24 15.82 -8.38 14.14
N GLN A 25 16.58 -9.45 14.42
CA GLN A 25 16.18 -10.54 15.33
C GLN A 25 15.92 -10.11 16.78
N ARG A 26 16.38 -8.92 17.19
CA ARG A 26 16.17 -8.39 18.55
C ARG A 26 14.84 -7.64 18.70
N ILE A 27 14.14 -7.38 17.61
CA ILE A 27 12.83 -6.74 17.64
C ILE A 27 11.81 -7.82 18.02
N GLN A 28 11.10 -7.65 19.13
CA GLN A 28 10.09 -8.63 19.56
C GLN A 28 8.72 -8.36 18.93
N HIS A 29 8.38 -7.09 18.75
CA HIS A 29 7.09 -6.64 18.26
C HIS A 29 7.27 -5.61 17.14
N CYS A 30 6.57 -5.81 16.03
CA CYS A 30 6.54 -4.90 14.90
C CYS A 30 5.09 -4.75 14.43
N TYR A 31 4.59 -3.52 14.41
CA TYR A 31 3.24 -3.19 13.97
C TYR A 31 3.34 -2.06 12.95
N HIS A 32 2.89 -2.31 11.73
CA HIS A 32 3.04 -1.40 10.60
C HIS A 32 1.67 -1.19 9.93
N ALA A 33 1.12 0.02 10.07
CA ALA A 33 -0.11 0.41 9.38
C ALA A 33 0.23 0.92 7.97
N MET A 34 -0.42 0.36 6.95
CA MET A 34 -0.14 0.62 5.54
C MET A 34 -1.34 1.23 4.82
N ALA A 35 -1.06 2.11 3.88
CA ALA A 35 -2.05 2.86 3.11
C ALA A 35 -2.40 2.15 1.80
N LEU A 36 -3.65 1.70 1.65
CA LEU A 36 -4.12 1.06 0.42
C LEU A 36 -4.27 2.04 -0.75
N ASN A 37 -4.63 3.28 -0.42
CA ASN A 37 -4.98 4.34 -1.37
C ASN A 37 -3.83 5.38 -1.48
N GLU A 38 -2.58 4.98 -1.28
CA GLU A 38 -1.43 5.86 -1.55
C GLU A 38 -1.06 5.81 -3.04
N ASN A 39 -1.33 6.87 -3.80
CA ASN A 39 -1.16 6.89 -5.26
C ASN A 39 0.12 7.59 -5.74
N ARG A 40 0.98 8.09 -4.83
CA ARG A 40 2.24 8.74 -5.19
C ARG A 40 3.33 7.70 -5.46
N ALA A 41 3.83 7.66 -6.69
CA ALA A 41 4.82 6.67 -7.12
C ALA A 41 6.16 6.73 -6.35
N ASN A 42 6.51 7.89 -5.78
CA ASN A 42 7.70 8.08 -4.96
C ASN A 42 7.52 7.62 -3.50
N GLN A 43 6.29 7.39 -3.05
CA GLN A 43 5.99 6.76 -1.76
C GLN A 43 5.93 5.25 -1.99
N ARG A 44 7.05 4.55 -1.86
CA ARG A 44 7.07 3.07 -1.91
C ARG A 44 6.74 2.54 -0.52
N GLU A 45 5.80 1.60 -0.40
CA GLU A 45 5.57 0.95 0.89
C GLU A 45 6.80 0.10 1.26
N LEU A 46 7.35 0.38 2.44
CA LEU A 46 8.36 -0.48 3.04
C LEU A 46 7.66 -1.75 3.54
N ARG A 47 7.97 -2.90 2.94
CA ARG A 47 7.44 -4.19 3.39
C ARG A 47 8.50 -4.91 4.20
N LEU A 48 8.24 -5.06 5.49
CA LEU A 48 9.17 -5.69 6.41
C LEU A 48 9.16 -7.21 6.21
N GLU A 49 10.35 -7.78 6.13
CA GLU A 49 10.58 -9.21 5.98
C GLU A 49 11.14 -9.79 7.27
N LEU A 50 10.66 -10.96 7.67
CA LEU A 50 11.19 -11.68 8.83
C LEU A 50 12.33 -12.60 8.40
N LEU A 51 13.38 -12.68 9.23
CA LEU A 51 14.39 -13.71 9.07
C LEU A 51 13.78 -15.08 9.34
N ARG A 52 14.26 -16.11 8.63
CA ARG A 52 13.83 -17.49 8.84
C ARG A 52 14.11 -17.90 10.29
N GLY A 53 13.10 -18.48 10.97
CA GLY A 53 13.19 -18.88 12.38
C GLY A 53 12.90 -17.76 13.38
N SER A 54 12.52 -16.55 12.94
CA SER A 54 12.17 -15.47 13.87
C SER A 54 10.88 -15.74 14.65
N GLU A 55 9.96 -16.52 14.07
CA GLU A 55 8.75 -16.99 14.75
C GLU A 55 9.08 -17.87 15.96
N ASP A 56 10.08 -18.77 15.82
CA ASP A 56 10.56 -19.63 16.92
C ASP A 56 11.16 -18.80 18.07
N MET A 57 11.61 -17.58 17.78
CA MET A 57 12.14 -16.61 18.74
C MET A 57 11.04 -15.71 19.35
N GLY A 58 9.77 -15.95 19.00
CA GLY A 58 8.62 -15.19 19.48
C GLY A 58 8.46 -13.81 18.87
N GLN A 59 9.16 -13.50 17.76
CA GLN A 59 9.02 -12.22 17.06
C GLN A 59 7.62 -12.14 16.42
N LYS A 60 6.87 -11.08 16.73
CA LYS A 60 5.54 -10.79 16.18
C LYS A 60 5.63 -9.61 15.24
N CYS A 61 5.27 -9.81 13.97
CA CYS A 61 5.20 -8.74 12.99
C CYS A 61 3.86 -8.74 12.28
N LYS A 62 3.11 -7.65 12.39
CA LYS A 62 1.87 -7.41 11.65
C LYS A 62 2.03 -6.17 10.79
N GLN A 63 1.75 -6.33 9.50
CA GLN A 63 1.68 -5.24 8.53
C GLN A 63 0.24 -5.20 8.03
N VAL A 64 -0.54 -4.20 8.44
CA VAL A 64 -1.98 -4.18 8.21
C VAL A 64 -2.35 -3.06 7.26
N TRP A 65 -3.07 -3.41 6.20
CA TRP A 65 -3.57 -2.49 5.20
C TRP A 65 -4.90 -1.84 5.64
N PHE A 66 -4.97 -0.53 5.51
CA PHE A 66 -6.14 0.31 5.82
C PHE A 66 -6.56 1.12 4.59
N THR A 67 -7.84 1.46 4.53
CA THR A 67 -8.39 2.43 3.56
C THR A 67 -7.78 3.80 3.84
N GLY A 68 -7.27 4.48 2.81
CA GLY A 68 -6.64 5.79 2.94
C GLY A 68 -5.28 5.93 2.26
N SER A 69 -4.88 7.17 2.00
CA SER A 69 -3.51 7.57 1.61
C SER A 69 -2.57 7.59 2.82
N SER A 70 -1.26 7.83 2.64
CA SER A 70 -0.35 7.88 3.80
C SER A 70 -0.75 8.92 4.85
N GLY A 71 -1.40 10.01 4.46
CA GLY A 71 -1.90 11.02 5.40
C GLY A 71 -3.16 10.59 6.16
N ASP A 72 -3.97 9.74 5.55
CA ASP A 72 -5.14 9.12 6.19
C ASP A 72 -4.74 8.06 7.19
N ILE A 73 -3.55 7.47 7.06
CA ILE A 73 -3.01 6.52 8.05
C ILE A 73 -2.17 7.26 9.09
N GLY A 74 -1.38 8.25 8.68
CA GLY A 74 -0.47 8.99 9.55
C GLY A 74 -1.10 10.17 10.31
N GLY A 75 -2.34 10.55 10.00
CA GLY A 75 -3.05 11.64 10.69
C GLY A 75 -2.62 13.05 10.27
N SER A 76 -2.30 13.27 8.99
CA SER A 76 -1.88 14.60 8.51
C SER A 76 -3.03 15.50 8.04
N TYR A 77 -4.26 14.97 7.96
CA TYR A 77 -5.43 15.71 7.49
C TYR A 77 -6.28 16.25 8.64
N SER A 78 -7.11 17.25 8.33
CA SER A 78 -8.06 17.83 9.29
C SER A 78 -9.22 16.88 9.59
N MET A 79 -9.73 16.19 8.56
CA MET A 79 -10.66 15.06 8.71
C MET A 79 -9.85 13.80 9.02
N LYS A 80 -10.08 13.22 10.20
CA LYS A 80 -9.19 12.25 10.82
C LYS A 80 -9.80 10.87 10.98
N GLU A 81 -11.04 10.63 10.54
CA GLU A 81 -11.75 9.39 10.85
C GLU A 81 -11.01 8.12 10.39
N LEU A 82 -10.39 8.14 9.20
CA LEU A 82 -9.51 7.05 8.73
C LEU A 82 -8.24 6.91 9.59
N SER A 83 -7.64 8.02 10.01
CA SER A 83 -6.42 8.00 10.84
C SER A 83 -6.71 7.54 12.26
N ASP A 84 -7.90 7.86 12.79
CA ASP A 84 -8.34 7.44 14.10
C ASP A 84 -8.51 5.92 14.18
N ILE A 85 -8.96 5.28 13.09
CA ILE A 85 -9.02 3.82 12.98
C ILE A 85 -7.61 3.21 13.07
N SER A 86 -6.66 3.66 12.23
CA SER A 86 -5.30 3.11 12.25
C SER A 86 -4.55 3.42 13.56
N ARG A 87 -4.82 4.58 14.17
CA ARG A 87 -4.34 4.96 15.50
C ARG A 87 -4.87 4.01 16.56
N MET A 88 -6.17 3.71 16.55
CA MET A 88 -6.78 2.80 17.52
C MET A 88 -6.25 1.37 17.36
N TRP A 89 -6.01 0.94 16.12
CA TRP A 89 -5.35 -0.34 15.86
C TRP A 89 -3.93 -0.39 16.45
N ILE A 90 -3.09 0.62 16.21
CA ILE A 90 -1.75 0.66 16.82
C ILE A 90 -1.85 0.65 18.35
N ALA A 91 -2.76 1.44 18.93
CA ALA A 91 -3.02 1.47 20.35
C ALA A 91 -3.39 0.08 20.87
N SER A 92 -4.27 -0.66 20.17
CA SER A 92 -4.66 -2.01 20.56
C SER A 92 -3.50 -3.00 20.52
N GLN A 93 -2.61 -2.89 19.53
CA GLN A 93 -1.45 -3.77 19.42
C GLN A 93 -0.43 -3.56 20.54
N ILE A 94 -0.26 -2.31 21.00
CA ILE A 94 0.72 -1.97 22.05
C ILE A 94 0.12 -1.98 23.46
N ASN A 95 -1.22 -1.97 23.61
CA ASN A 95 -1.90 -1.99 24.90
C ASN A 95 -1.44 -3.12 25.86
N PRO A 96 -1.10 -4.34 25.38
CA PRO A 96 -0.56 -5.38 26.25
C PRO A 96 0.90 -5.13 26.68
N LEU A 97 1.61 -4.23 26.02
CA LEU A 97 3.04 -3.95 26.20
C LEU A 97 3.28 -2.71 27.06
N ILE A 98 2.37 -1.73 27.00
CA ILE A 98 2.44 -0.46 27.72
C ILE A 98 1.09 -0.11 28.34
N SER A 99 1.10 0.58 29.47
CA SER A 99 -0.13 1.09 30.08
C SER A 99 -0.65 2.30 29.29
N LEU A 100 -1.75 2.12 28.57
CA LEU A 100 -2.45 3.20 27.87
C LEU A 100 -3.56 3.76 28.77
N ASN A 101 -3.71 5.09 28.75
CA ASN A 101 -4.89 5.75 29.30
C ASN A 101 -5.99 5.72 28.22
N LYS A 102 -6.98 4.86 28.41
CA LYS A 102 -8.05 4.64 27.43
C LYS A 102 -8.98 5.84 27.33
N GLU A 103 -9.23 6.50 28.45
CA GLU A 103 -10.09 7.67 28.53
C GLU A 103 -9.57 8.80 27.64
N VAL A 104 -8.27 9.08 27.70
CA VAL A 104 -7.62 10.08 26.84
C VAL A 104 -7.65 9.67 25.36
N LEU A 105 -7.50 8.38 25.06
CA LEU A 105 -7.59 7.89 23.68
C LEU A 105 -9.00 8.08 23.10
N MET A 106 -10.04 7.85 23.90
CA MET A 106 -11.44 8.05 23.50
C MET A 106 -11.87 9.53 23.52
N GLU A 107 -11.33 10.37 24.41
CA GLU A 107 -11.60 11.81 24.42
C GLU A 107 -11.01 12.54 23.20
N GLN A 108 -9.89 12.03 22.67
CA GLN A 108 -9.25 12.56 21.46
C GLN A 108 -9.94 12.13 20.16
N LEU A 109 -11.12 11.52 20.27
CA LEU A 109 -11.96 11.26 19.12
C LEU A 109 -12.56 12.59 18.65
N ALA A 110 -12.19 12.98 17.44
CA ALA A 110 -12.89 14.06 16.76
C ALA A 110 -14.37 13.66 16.65
N MET A 111 -15.28 14.62 16.80
CA MET A 111 -16.70 14.40 16.50
C MET A 111 -16.81 13.92 15.05
N PRO A 112 -17.07 12.63 14.78
CA PRO A 112 -16.95 12.09 13.43
C PRO A 112 -18.11 12.61 12.58
N VAL A 113 -17.79 12.89 11.33
CA VAL A 113 -18.74 13.33 10.30
C VAL A 113 -19.22 12.12 9.49
N PHE A 114 -18.34 11.17 9.24
CA PHE A 114 -18.66 9.92 8.55
C PHE A 114 -18.97 8.79 9.53
N ARG A 115 -19.79 7.81 9.12
CA ARG A 115 -19.91 6.57 9.89
C ARG A 115 -18.57 5.84 9.93
N TYR A 116 -18.43 4.92 10.87
CA TYR A 116 -17.21 4.14 11.05
C TYR A 116 -16.71 3.55 9.72
N ALA A 117 -15.45 3.83 9.39
CA ALA A 117 -14.72 3.29 8.24
C ALA A 117 -15.23 3.65 6.83
N ILE A 118 -16.22 4.54 6.70
CA ILE A 118 -16.77 4.93 5.38
C ILE A 118 -16.32 6.32 4.91
N GLN A 119 -15.42 6.99 5.63
CA GLN A 119 -14.82 8.23 5.16
C GLN A 119 -14.09 7.96 3.83
N PRO A 120 -14.36 8.76 2.77
CA PRO A 120 -13.61 8.66 1.53
C PRO A 120 -12.11 8.97 1.75
N PRO A 121 -11.18 8.29 1.08
CA PRO A 121 -9.76 8.59 1.22
C PRO A 121 -9.44 10.00 0.70
N HIS A 122 -8.42 10.64 1.27
CA HIS A 122 -7.90 11.91 0.75
C HIS A 122 -6.92 11.69 -0.39
N ASN A 123 -6.95 12.52 -1.43
CA ASN A 123 -5.95 12.48 -2.47
C ASN A 123 -4.68 13.23 -2.03
N PRO A 124 -3.53 12.53 -1.89
CA PRO A 124 -2.32 13.15 -1.36
C PRO A 124 -1.67 14.16 -2.32
N TYR A 125 -2.11 14.26 -3.58
CA TYR A 125 -1.68 15.33 -4.50
C TYR A 125 -2.40 16.66 -4.25
N THR A 126 -3.65 16.64 -3.79
CA THR A 126 -4.48 17.85 -3.64
C THR A 126 -4.76 18.21 -2.18
N SER A 127 -4.41 17.34 -1.23
CA SER A 127 -4.70 17.49 0.19
C SER A 127 -6.19 17.67 0.52
N LYS A 128 -7.08 17.25 -0.39
CA LYS A 128 -8.55 17.27 -0.22
C LYS A 128 -9.09 15.84 -0.19
N LEU A 129 -10.23 15.66 0.48
CA LEU A 129 -11.00 14.41 0.46
C LEU A 129 -11.40 14.11 -0.99
N THR A 130 -10.94 12.99 -1.57
CA THR A 130 -11.17 12.68 -2.98
C THR A 130 -11.02 11.20 -3.24
N THR A 131 -12.10 10.55 -3.66
CA THR A 131 -12.09 9.13 -4.03
C THR A 131 -11.38 8.85 -5.37
N LEU A 132 -11.15 9.87 -6.20
CA LEU A 132 -10.42 9.74 -7.47
C LEU A 132 -8.93 9.50 -7.21
N MET A 133 -8.49 8.27 -7.40
CA MET A 133 -7.08 7.91 -7.32
C MET A 133 -6.70 6.99 -8.48
N PRO A 134 -5.69 7.39 -9.28
CA PRO A 134 -5.33 6.62 -10.47
C PRO A 134 -4.67 5.28 -10.12
N VAL A 135 -4.06 5.15 -8.93
CA VAL A 135 -3.24 4.00 -8.52
C VAL A 135 -3.69 3.51 -7.14
N LYS A 136 -3.95 2.20 -7.00
CA LYS A 136 -4.15 1.52 -5.71
C LYS A 136 -3.00 0.55 -5.43
N ARG A 137 -2.64 0.40 -4.16
CA ARG A 137 -1.58 -0.53 -3.75
C ARG A 137 -2.03 -1.98 -3.82
N LYS A 138 -1.06 -2.87 -3.94
CA LYS A 138 -1.26 -4.32 -4.13
C LYS A 138 -0.83 -5.06 -2.85
N PRO A 139 -1.72 -5.28 -1.87
CA PRO A 139 -1.44 -6.17 -0.76
C PRO A 139 -0.94 -7.54 -1.24
N LYS A 140 0.08 -8.08 -0.60
CA LYS A 140 0.56 -9.45 -0.88
C LYS A 140 0.12 -10.35 0.26
N LEU A 141 -1.16 -10.71 0.24
CA LEU A 141 -1.77 -11.54 1.27
C LEU A 141 -1.40 -13.00 1.05
N ILE A 142 -0.55 -13.51 1.93
CA ILE A 142 -0.10 -14.90 1.92
C ILE A 142 -0.36 -15.49 3.31
N GLU A 143 -0.85 -16.72 3.36
CA GLU A 143 -1.01 -17.46 4.60
C GLU A 143 0.33 -17.65 5.32
N GLY A 144 0.37 -17.34 6.62
CA GLY A 144 1.62 -17.31 7.40
C GLY A 144 2.53 -16.10 7.07
N GLY A 145 2.10 -15.21 6.18
CA GLY A 145 2.76 -13.93 5.94
C GLY A 145 2.46 -12.91 7.04
N THR A 146 3.17 -11.79 6.99
CA THR A 146 2.99 -10.68 7.95
C THR A 146 1.92 -9.68 7.51
N GLU A 147 1.53 -9.69 6.23
CA GLU A 147 0.54 -8.76 5.66
C GLU A 147 -0.91 -9.23 5.91
N ARG A 148 -1.76 -8.34 6.44
CA ARG A 148 -3.21 -8.54 6.61
C ARG A 148 -4.02 -7.33 6.16
N ILE A 149 -5.31 -7.50 5.93
CA ILE A 149 -6.26 -6.40 5.68
C ILE A 149 -7.08 -6.14 6.92
N HIS A 150 -7.18 -4.88 7.35
CA HIS A 150 -8.04 -4.54 8.47
C HIS A 150 -9.52 -4.73 8.11
N SER A 151 -10.32 -5.28 9.04
CA SER A 151 -11.76 -5.48 8.84
C SER A 151 -12.53 -4.22 8.43
N SER A 152 -12.08 -3.03 8.88
CA SER A 152 -12.68 -1.75 8.50
C SER A 152 -12.63 -1.48 6.99
N VAL A 153 -11.65 -2.05 6.28
CA VAL A 153 -11.55 -1.92 4.82
C VAL A 153 -12.79 -2.49 4.15
N LEU A 154 -13.31 -3.62 4.65
CA LEU A 154 -14.45 -4.31 4.06
C LEU A 154 -15.78 -3.55 4.21
N LEU A 155 -15.85 -2.61 5.15
CA LEU A 155 -17.06 -1.81 5.40
C LEU A 155 -17.19 -0.62 4.43
N GLY A 156 -16.07 -0.12 3.89
CA GLY A 156 -16.00 1.11 3.11
C GLY A 156 -16.35 0.98 1.62
N SER A 157 -16.99 -0.11 1.19
CA SER A 157 -17.17 -0.48 -0.24
C SER A 157 -15.93 -0.22 -1.11
N PRO A 158 -14.73 -0.70 -0.73
CA PRO A 158 -13.54 -0.49 -1.52
C PRO A 158 -13.63 -1.28 -2.83
N ASP A 159 -13.36 -0.64 -3.97
CA ASP A 159 -12.99 -1.36 -5.20
C ASP A 159 -11.59 -1.97 -4.98
N LEU A 160 -11.58 -3.12 -4.28
CA LEU A 160 -10.43 -3.99 -4.09
C LEU A 160 -10.18 -4.77 -5.37
N ALA A 161 -8.91 -4.98 -5.66
CA ALA A 161 -8.49 -5.87 -6.73
C ALA A 161 -9.10 -7.27 -6.55
N GLU A 162 -9.63 -7.86 -7.62
CA GLU A 162 -10.18 -9.24 -7.60
C GLU A 162 -9.24 -10.26 -6.95
N PRO A 163 -7.90 -10.25 -7.19
CA PRO A 163 -7.00 -11.18 -6.52
C PRO A 163 -6.95 -11.03 -4.99
N VAL A 164 -7.16 -9.81 -4.49
CA VAL A 164 -7.20 -9.53 -3.04
C VAL A 164 -8.48 -10.09 -2.45
N ILE A 165 -9.62 -9.87 -3.11
CA ILE A 165 -10.92 -10.43 -2.70
C ILE A 165 -10.84 -11.96 -2.67
N ALA A 166 -10.36 -12.58 -3.77
CA ALA A 166 -10.22 -14.03 -3.86
C ALA A 166 -9.28 -14.62 -2.79
N ALA A 167 -8.22 -13.90 -2.41
CA ALA A 167 -7.32 -14.32 -1.33
C ALA A 167 -8.05 -14.33 0.03
N ILE A 168 -8.79 -13.26 0.34
CA ILE A 168 -9.55 -13.13 1.59
C ILE A 168 -10.66 -14.17 1.68
N GLU A 169 -11.41 -14.39 0.60
CA GLU A 169 -12.48 -15.41 0.54
C GLU A 169 -11.93 -16.82 0.77
N LYS A 170 -10.73 -17.09 0.26
CA LYS A 170 -10.06 -18.38 0.45
C LYS A 170 -9.55 -18.57 1.88
N ASN A 171 -9.10 -17.49 2.53
CA ASN A 171 -8.55 -17.55 3.88
C ASN A 171 -8.92 -16.31 4.70
N SER A 172 -9.92 -16.46 5.57
CA SER A 172 -10.38 -15.39 6.45
C SER A 172 -9.32 -14.96 7.48
N ASN A 173 -8.30 -15.78 7.76
CA ASN A 173 -7.18 -15.39 8.62
C ASN A 173 -6.31 -14.29 8.01
N LEU A 174 -6.55 -13.89 6.75
CA LEU A 174 -5.90 -12.72 6.15
C LEU A 174 -6.57 -11.40 6.55
N ILE A 175 -7.72 -11.47 7.22
CA ILE A 175 -8.39 -10.32 7.83
C ILE A 175 -7.81 -10.14 9.23
N GLU A 176 -7.48 -8.90 9.57
CA GLU A 176 -7.22 -8.48 10.94
C GLU A 176 -8.56 -8.08 11.58
N GLU A 177 -9.01 -8.90 12.52
CA GLU A 177 -10.23 -8.66 13.30
C GLU A 177 -10.02 -7.53 14.31
N LEU A 178 -11.11 -6.87 14.68
CA LEU A 178 -11.09 -5.83 15.72
C LEU A 178 -10.71 -6.46 17.06
N SER A 179 -9.74 -5.85 17.73
CA SER A 179 -9.51 -6.13 19.15
C SER A 179 -10.65 -5.59 20.02
N GLU A 180 -10.65 -5.96 21.31
CA GLU A 180 -11.60 -5.42 22.29
C GLU A 180 -11.60 -3.89 22.34
N LEU A 181 -10.42 -3.26 22.25
CA LEU A 181 -10.29 -1.80 22.27
C LEU A 181 -10.88 -1.16 21.00
N GLU A 182 -10.67 -1.80 19.85
CA GLU A 182 -11.19 -1.31 18.57
C GLU A 182 -12.71 -1.53 18.43
N ASP A 183 -13.24 -2.61 19.01
CA ASP A 183 -14.68 -2.89 19.07
C ASP A 183 -15.40 -1.92 20.02
N GLU A 184 -14.81 -1.62 21.19
CA GLU A 184 -15.29 -0.56 22.09
C GLU A 184 -15.31 0.79 21.36
N PHE A 185 -14.21 1.14 20.70
CA PHE A 185 -14.10 2.34 19.88
C PHE A 185 -15.18 2.42 18.80
N MET A 186 -15.41 1.33 18.06
CA MET A 186 -16.44 1.28 17.01
C MET A 186 -17.85 1.49 17.57
N ARG A 187 -18.14 1.01 18.80
CA ARG A 187 -19.45 1.17 19.45
C ARG A 187 -19.70 2.59 19.92
N GLU A 188 -18.66 3.29 20.37
CA GLU A 188 -18.74 4.69 20.78
C GLU A 188 -18.76 5.67 19.59
N TRP A 189 -18.54 5.17 18.38
CA TRP A 189 -18.56 5.96 17.15
C TRP A 189 -19.94 6.56 16.86
N THR A 190 -20.13 7.81 17.26
CA THR A 190 -21.39 8.54 17.14
C THR A 190 -21.24 9.72 16.20
N VAL A 191 -21.93 9.67 15.06
CA VAL A 191 -21.85 10.71 14.02
C VAL A 191 -22.60 11.97 14.45
N THR A 192 -21.97 13.13 14.28
CA THR A 192 -22.60 14.43 14.50
C THR A 192 -23.67 14.67 13.44
N ASP A 193 -24.80 15.29 13.82
CA ASP A 193 -25.99 15.48 12.99
C ASP A 193 -25.67 15.76 11.51
N SER A 194 -26.25 14.97 10.60
CA SER A 194 -25.84 14.83 9.19
C SER A 194 -25.97 16.11 8.34
N ARG A 195 -26.44 17.21 8.93
CA ARG A 195 -26.56 18.52 8.28
C ARG A 195 -25.19 19.12 7.95
N ASP A 196 -24.15 18.80 8.72
CA ASP A 196 -22.78 19.27 8.44
C ASP A 196 -22.16 18.60 7.19
N THR A 197 -22.70 17.45 6.72
CA THR A 197 -22.22 16.82 5.48
C THR A 197 -22.67 17.56 4.21
N ASP A 198 -23.77 18.31 4.28
CA ASP A 198 -24.30 19.07 3.14
C ASP A 198 -23.47 20.35 2.87
N ASP A 199 -22.81 20.89 3.90
CA ASP A 199 -21.93 22.07 3.81
C ASP A 199 -20.48 21.72 3.45
N LEU A 200 -20.10 20.44 3.54
CA LEU A 200 -18.83 19.98 3.00
C LEU A 200 -18.95 19.93 1.47
N GLU A 201 -18.01 20.57 0.76
CA GLU A 201 -17.80 20.33 -0.68
C GLU A 201 -17.30 18.88 -0.89
N ILE A 202 -18.17 17.90 -0.63
CA ILE A 202 -17.97 16.50 -0.92
C ILE A 202 -18.35 16.35 -2.39
N THR A 203 -17.39 16.59 -3.27
CA THR A 203 -17.55 16.23 -4.68
C THR A 203 -17.67 14.71 -4.73
N TYR A 204 -18.90 14.20 -4.82
CA TYR A 204 -19.15 12.76 -5.00
C TYR A 204 -18.38 12.28 -6.23
N ALA A 205 -17.35 11.50 -5.96
CA ALA A 205 -16.45 10.96 -6.98
C ALA A 205 -16.94 9.58 -7.40
N LEU A 206 -17.22 9.43 -8.70
CA LEU A 206 -17.34 8.14 -9.35
C LEU A 206 -15.93 7.53 -9.48
N ASP A 207 -15.78 6.24 -9.17
CA ASP A 207 -14.58 5.50 -9.54
C ASP A 207 -14.57 5.34 -11.07
N ILE A 208 -13.69 6.07 -11.76
CA ILE A 208 -13.66 6.10 -13.24
C ILE A 208 -12.78 4.96 -13.79
N LYS A 209 -11.89 4.37 -12.98
CA LYS A 209 -10.95 3.34 -13.44
C LYS A 209 -10.83 2.20 -12.45
N HIS A 210 -11.34 1.04 -12.84
CA HIS A 210 -11.16 -0.19 -12.06
C HIS A 210 -9.68 -0.56 -11.98
N TYR A 211 -9.26 -1.11 -10.84
CA TYR A 211 -7.88 -1.56 -10.63
C TYR A 211 -7.32 -2.44 -11.78
N ASN A 212 -8.16 -3.30 -12.37
CA ASN A 212 -7.78 -4.16 -13.49
C ASN A 212 -7.51 -3.37 -14.80
N GLU A 213 -8.15 -2.21 -14.99
CA GLU A 213 -7.96 -1.37 -16.18
C GLU A 213 -6.58 -0.71 -16.21
N GLU A 214 -6.04 -0.32 -15.05
CA GLU A 214 -4.70 0.29 -14.96
C GLU A 214 -3.59 -0.73 -15.31
N GLU A 215 -3.72 -1.98 -14.86
CA GLU A 215 -2.80 -3.06 -15.20
C GLU A 215 -2.84 -3.38 -16.70
N ASN A 216 -4.02 -3.39 -17.29
CA ASN A 216 -4.19 -3.56 -18.73
C ASN A 216 -3.50 -2.43 -19.51
N GLU A 217 -3.66 -1.15 -19.12
CA GLU A 217 -2.95 -0.04 -19.77
C GLU A 217 -1.42 -0.16 -19.65
N SER A 218 -0.91 -0.56 -18.48
CA SER A 218 0.53 -0.77 -18.24
C SER A 218 1.10 -1.91 -19.09
N TRP A 219 0.37 -3.02 -19.18
CA TRP A 219 0.75 -4.16 -20.03
C TRP A 219 0.73 -3.78 -21.51
N VAL A 220 -0.34 -3.12 -22.00
CA VAL A 220 -0.42 -2.63 -23.38
C VAL A 220 0.75 -1.72 -23.72
N ARG A 221 1.10 -0.79 -22.82
CA ARG A 221 2.29 0.07 -22.99
C ARG A 221 3.56 -0.76 -23.09
N LYS A 222 3.80 -1.72 -22.18
CA LYS A 222 4.98 -2.59 -22.23
C LYS A 222 5.04 -3.39 -23.54
N VAL A 223 3.91 -3.89 -24.03
CA VAL A 223 3.82 -4.63 -25.29
C VAL A 223 4.16 -3.72 -26.47
N LEU A 224 3.59 -2.51 -26.53
CA LEU A 224 3.88 -1.53 -27.58
C LEU A 224 5.35 -1.13 -27.59
N TYR A 225 5.95 -0.87 -26.43
CA TYR A 225 7.39 -0.60 -26.31
C TYR A 225 8.24 -1.78 -26.78
N THR A 226 7.85 -3.01 -26.42
CA THR A 226 8.56 -4.23 -26.85
C THR A 226 8.48 -4.42 -28.37
N LEU A 227 7.30 -4.21 -28.97
CA LEU A 227 7.09 -4.22 -30.41
C LEU A 227 7.96 -3.18 -31.12
N GLN A 228 8.02 -1.96 -30.58
CA GLN A 228 8.84 -0.89 -31.12
C GLN A 228 10.34 -1.27 -31.13
N LEU A 229 10.83 -1.90 -30.05
CA LEU A 229 12.21 -2.39 -29.98
C LEU A 229 12.48 -3.52 -30.99
N VAL A 230 11.55 -4.45 -31.17
CA VAL A 230 11.66 -5.52 -32.17
C VAL A 230 11.72 -4.94 -33.58
N VAL A 231 10.85 -3.97 -33.90
CA VAL A 231 10.85 -3.29 -35.21
C VAL A 231 12.18 -2.58 -35.44
N ALA A 232 12.68 -1.83 -34.45
CA ALA A 232 13.97 -1.17 -34.54
C ALA A 232 15.12 -2.17 -34.76
N TYR A 233 15.11 -3.30 -34.05
CA TYR A 233 16.10 -4.37 -34.22
C TYR A 233 16.06 -4.98 -35.63
N VAL A 234 14.86 -5.24 -36.17
CA VAL A 234 14.69 -5.76 -37.53
C VAL A 234 15.23 -4.77 -38.56
N ILE A 235 14.92 -3.48 -38.41
CA ILE A 235 15.43 -2.42 -39.29
C ILE A 235 16.96 -2.37 -39.23
N ILE A 236 17.56 -2.34 -38.04
CA ILE A 236 19.02 -2.33 -37.87
C ILE A 236 19.67 -3.59 -38.45
N SER A 237 19.05 -4.76 -38.28
CA SER A 237 19.51 -6.03 -38.85
C SER A 237 19.48 -6.02 -40.39
N LEU A 238 18.40 -5.51 -40.98
CA LEU A 238 18.28 -5.34 -42.43
C LEU A 238 19.30 -4.33 -42.97
N LEU A 239 19.49 -3.20 -42.28
CA LEU A 239 20.50 -2.21 -42.64
C LEU A 239 21.93 -2.78 -42.53
N ARG A 240 22.23 -3.60 -41.51
CA ARG A 240 23.52 -4.31 -41.40
C ARG A 240 23.72 -5.32 -42.52
N ARG A 241 22.68 -6.09 -42.88
CA ARG A 241 22.73 -7.03 -44.02
C ARG A 241 22.93 -6.30 -45.34
N ALA A 242 22.25 -5.18 -45.56
CA ALA A 242 22.46 -4.32 -46.72
C ALA A 242 23.87 -3.72 -46.74
N GLY A 243 24.37 -3.23 -45.61
CA GLY A 243 25.74 -2.71 -45.50
C GLY A 243 26.82 -3.77 -45.78
N MET A 244 26.58 -5.03 -45.40
CA MET A 244 27.46 -6.17 -45.75
C MET A 244 27.38 -6.54 -47.23
N LEU A 245 26.24 -6.37 -47.90
CA LEU A 245 26.08 -6.60 -49.34
C LEU A 245 26.71 -5.49 -50.20
N PHE A 246 26.80 -4.26 -49.68
CA PHE A 246 27.33 -3.09 -50.40
C PHE A 246 28.71 -2.61 -49.91
N GLY A 247 29.38 -3.35 -49.01
CA GLY A 247 30.80 -3.15 -48.70
C GLY A 247 31.16 -1.90 -47.89
N PHE A 248 30.27 -1.38 -47.02
CA PHE A 248 30.63 -0.29 -46.11
C PHE A 248 31.08 -0.81 -44.74
N ASN A 249 32.38 -0.69 -44.45
CA ASN A 249 33.01 -1.11 -43.21
C ASN A 249 32.75 -0.06 -42.10
N ILE A 250 31.77 -0.32 -41.22
CA ILE A 250 31.45 0.54 -40.08
C ILE A 250 32.36 0.12 -38.90
N GLN A 251 33.63 0.57 -38.95
CA GLN A 251 34.56 0.51 -37.82
C GLN A 251 35.04 1.91 -37.38
N ARG A 252 34.39 2.97 -37.85
CA ARG A 252 34.57 4.34 -37.33
C ARG A 252 33.20 4.98 -37.15
N LEU A 253 32.62 4.79 -35.97
CA LEU A 253 31.67 5.67 -35.28
C LEU A 253 31.58 5.20 -33.83
#